data_AF-A0A9D5GP96-F1
#
_entry.id   AF-A0A9D5GP96-F1
#
_cell.length_a   1.000
_cell.length_b   1.000
_cell.length_c   1.000
_cell.angle_alpha   90.00
_cell.angle_beta   90.00
_cell.angle_gamma   90.00
#
_symmetry.space_group_name_H-M   'P 1'
#
loop_
_entity.id
_entity.type
_entity.pdbx_description
1 polymer ?
#
loop_
_entity_poly.entity_id
_entity_poly.type
_entity_poly.pdbx_seq_one_letter_code
_entity_poly.pdbx_strand_id
1 'polypeptide(L)'
;MKENASSPSTRFAALVQELEVERKITKARALEIYRKLAPATWKRVKQELKSLGCELDWDPKTHAFYVRDWRWTIAPIPRFMRDPRLRARLAAVRAANRALGPPYADALGQS
;
A
#
# COMPACT_ATOMS: atom_id res chain seq x y z
N MET A 1 -17.88 -13.59 20.41
CA MET A 1 -17.56 -12.77 19.24
C MET A 1 -16.07 -12.41 19.30
N LYS A 2 -15.22 -13.05 18.51
CA LYS A 2 -13.77 -12.76 18.52
C LYS A 2 -13.52 -11.60 17.57
N GLU A 3 -13.05 -10.48 18.13
CA GLU A 3 -12.61 -9.32 17.36
C GLU A 3 -11.53 -9.76 16.37
N ASN A 4 -11.81 -9.63 15.07
CA ASN A 4 -10.80 -9.76 14.02
C ASN A 4 -9.76 -8.66 14.25
N ALA A 5 -8.68 -9.02 14.93
CA ALA A 5 -7.51 -8.19 15.09
C ALA A 5 -6.89 -7.99 13.71
N SER A 6 -7.33 -6.93 13.01
CA SER A 6 -6.72 -6.46 11.77
C SER A 6 -5.21 -6.42 11.93
N SER A 7 -4.49 -7.22 11.14
CA SER A 7 -3.04 -7.26 11.11
C SER A 7 -2.46 -5.87 10.81
N PRO A 8 -1.22 -5.55 11.25
CA PRO A 8 -0.59 -4.25 11.01
C PRO A 8 -0.55 -3.86 9.52
N SER A 9 -0.37 -4.85 8.64
CA SER A 9 -0.41 -4.70 7.19
C SER A 9 -1.79 -4.28 6.66
N THR A 10 -2.88 -4.78 7.27
CA THR A 10 -4.26 -4.42 6.91
C THR A 10 -4.60 -2.99 7.32
N ARG A 11 -4.09 -2.53 8.48
CA ARG A 11 -4.28 -1.16 8.96
C ARG A 11 -3.53 -0.14 8.10
N PHE A 12 -2.30 -0.46 7.73
CA PHE A 12 -1.51 0.38 6.83
C PHE A 12 -2.17 0.49 5.45
N ALA A 13 -2.69 -0.62 4.90
CA ALA A 13 -3.44 -0.60 3.65
C ALA A 13 -4.69 0.29 3.72
N ALA A 14 -5.43 0.25 4.84
CA ALA A 14 -6.60 1.11 5.05
C ALA A 14 -6.22 2.60 5.11
N LEU A 15 -5.17 2.94 5.86
CA LEU A 15 -4.63 4.31 5.93
C LEU A 15 -4.25 4.83 4.53
N VAL A 16 -3.52 3.99 3.79
CA VAL A 16 -3.06 4.30 2.44
C VAL A 16 -4.23 4.54 1.49
N GLN A 17 -5.25 3.69 1.51
CA GLN A 17 -6.44 3.83 0.68
C GLN A 17 -7.20 5.12 1.01
N GLU A 18 -7.29 5.46 2.29
CA GLU A 18 -7.94 6.70 2.71
C GLU A 18 -7.17 7.93 2.25
N LEU A 19 -5.83 7.93 2.37
CA LEU A 19 -4.97 9.00 1.85
C LEU A 19 -5.04 9.11 0.32
N GLU A 20 -5.27 8.02 -0.40
CA GLU A 20 -5.43 8.03 -1.84
C GLU A 20 -6.74 8.70 -2.28
N VAL A 21 -7.84 8.43 -1.56
CA VAL A 21 -9.17 8.98 -1.86
C VAL A 21 -9.34 10.41 -1.34
N GLU A 22 -9.09 10.63 -0.06
CA GLU A 22 -9.40 11.89 0.63
C GLU A 22 -8.26 12.92 0.54
N ARG A 23 -7.05 12.49 0.17
CA ARG A 23 -5.81 13.29 0.17
C ARG A 23 -5.45 13.92 1.51
N LYS A 24 -6.15 13.54 2.57
CA LYS A 24 -5.97 14.00 3.94
C LYS A 24 -6.39 12.91 4.92
N ILE A 25 -5.83 12.95 6.12
CA ILE A 25 -6.33 12.16 7.24
C ILE A 25 -6.22 12.95 8.54
N THR A 26 -7.28 12.96 9.34
CA THR A 26 -7.27 13.61 10.65
C THR A 26 -6.55 12.75 11.68
N LYS A 27 -6.01 13.37 12.73
CA LYS A 27 -5.38 12.63 13.84
C LYS A 27 -6.35 11.64 14.51
N ALA A 28 -7.62 12.03 14.66
CA ALA A 28 -8.67 11.17 15.20
C ALA A 28 -8.90 9.93 14.34
N ARG A 29 -8.94 10.12 13.02
CA ARG A 29 -9.16 9.02 12.08
C ARG A 29 -7.97 8.06 11.98
N ALA A 30 -6.74 8.59 12.02
CA ALA A 30 -5.54 7.76 12.14
C ALA A 30 -5.54 6.92 13.44
N LEU A 31 -6.03 7.49 14.55
CA LEU A 31 -6.21 6.78 15.81
C LEU A 31 -7.26 5.65 15.71
N GLU A 32 -8.37 5.85 14.99
CA GLU A 32 -9.37 4.81 14.75
C GLU A 32 -8.78 3.61 13.99
N ILE A 33 -8.03 3.87 12.90
CA ILE A 33 -7.41 2.82 12.08
C ILE A 33 -6.41 1.98 12.90
N TYR A 34 -5.60 2.64 13.72
CA TYR A 34 -4.56 1.97 14.50
C TYR A 34 -5.00 1.52 15.89
N ARG A 35 -6.18 1.94 16.36
CA ARG A 35 -6.72 1.83 17.74
C ARG A 35 -5.86 2.46 18.84
N LYS A 36 -4.54 2.40 18.72
CA LYS A 36 -3.53 3.08 19.53
C LYS A 36 -2.42 3.61 18.63
N LEU A 37 -2.27 4.92 18.59
CA LEU A 37 -1.23 5.59 17.80
C LEU A 37 -0.04 5.93 18.70
N ALA A 38 0.74 4.92 19.09
CA ALA A 38 1.98 5.18 19.82
C ALA A 38 2.92 6.05 18.95
N PRO A 39 3.67 7.01 19.51
CA PRO A 39 4.56 7.88 18.75
C PRO A 39 5.55 7.10 17.86
N ALA A 40 6.07 5.98 18.36
CA ALA A 40 6.97 5.10 17.62
C ALA A 40 6.29 4.46 16.40
N THR A 41 5.04 4.01 16.55
CA THR A 41 4.25 3.42 15.45
C THR A 41 3.98 4.46 14.37
N TRP A 42 3.57 5.67 14.76
CA TRP A 42 3.31 6.74 13.80
C TRP A 42 4.57 7.16 13.05
N LYS A 43 5.72 7.20 13.73
CA LYS A 43 7.02 7.46 13.08
C LYS A 43 7.36 6.41 12.03
N ARG A 44 7.15 5.12 12.32
CA ARG A 44 7.35 4.03 11.35
C ARG A 44 6.40 4.14 10.15
N VAL A 45 5.12 4.40 10.41
CA VAL A 45 4.11 4.60 9.36
C VAL A 45 4.48 5.76 8.43
N LYS A 46 4.92 6.90 8.97
CA LYS A 46 5.41 8.01 8.15
C LYS A 46 6.64 7.65 7.32
N GLN A 47 7.55 6.85 7.85
CA GLN A 47 8.71 6.38 7.09
C GLN A 47 8.31 5.43 5.95
N GLU A 48 7.37 4.51 6.20
CA GLU A 48 6.82 3.64 5.16
C GLU A 48 6.10 4.44 4.08
N LEU A 49 5.25 5.39 4.46
CA LEU A 49 4.60 6.32 3.53
C LEU A 49 5.63 7.10 2.70
N LYS A 50 6.68 7.64 3.33
CA LYS A 50 7.77 8.32 2.62
C LYS A 50 8.49 7.41 1.63
N SER A 51 8.70 6.14 1.97
CA SER A 51 9.30 5.16 1.04
C SER A 51 8.43 4.87 -0.18
N LEU A 52 7.11 5.10 -0.06
CA LEU A 52 6.13 5.03 -1.14
C LEU A 52 5.96 6.37 -1.88
N GLY A 53 6.80 7.37 -1.61
CA GLY A 53 6.68 8.71 -2.18
C GLY A 53 5.54 9.56 -1.60
N CYS A 54 4.92 9.12 -0.50
CA CYS A 54 3.87 9.86 0.20
C CYS A 54 4.49 10.70 1.32
N GLU A 55 4.69 12.00 1.08
CA GLU A 55 5.02 12.94 2.14
C GLU A 55 3.75 13.56 2.72
N LEU A 56 3.68 13.66 4.05
CA LEU A 56 2.55 14.22 4.78
C LEU A 56 2.92 15.55 5.44
N ASP A 57 2.16 16.59 5.17
CA ASP A 57 2.22 17.88 5.86
C ASP A 57 1.18 17.95 6.98
N TRP A 58 1.58 18.47 8.13
CA TRP A 58 0.68 18.65 9.27
C TRP A 58 0.10 20.06 9.26
N ASP A 59 -1.23 20.17 9.31
CA ASP A 59 -1.91 21.43 9.53
C ASP A 59 -2.43 21.53 10.99
N PRO A 60 -1.89 22.46 11.79
CA PRO A 60 -2.32 22.65 13.18
C PRO A 60 -3.70 23.30 13.31
N LYS A 61 -4.29 23.88 12.25
CA LYS A 61 -5.64 24.47 12.31
C LYS A 61 -6.73 23.40 12.18
N THR A 62 -6.53 22.46 11.26
CA THR A 62 -7.50 21.40 10.96
C THR A 62 -7.21 20.09 11.69
N HIS A 63 -6.06 20.01 12.39
CA HIS A 63 -5.58 18.79 13.03
C HIS A 63 -5.52 17.59 12.07
N ALA A 64 -5.10 17.86 10.83
CA ALA A 64 -5.05 16.90 9.75
C ALA A 64 -3.66 16.82 9.10
N PHE A 65 -3.36 15.63 8.59
CA PHE A 65 -2.22 15.37 7.72
C PHE A 65 -2.68 15.40 6.27
N TYR A 66 -2.05 16.21 5.44
CA TYR A 66 -2.33 16.32 4.01
C TYR A 66 -1.22 15.67 3.21
N VAL A 67 -1.58 15.01 2.11
CA VAL A 67 -0.58 14.55 1.15
C VAL A 67 0.04 15.78 0.47
N ARG A 68 1.35 15.95 0.58
CA ARG A 68 2.08 17.10 0.01
C ARG A 68 2.08 17.08 -1.51
N ASP A 69 2.34 15.91 -2.09
CA ASP A 69 2.39 15.75 -3.55
C ASP A 69 1.01 15.38 -4.10
N TRP A 70 0.42 16.29 -4.88
CA TRP A 70 -0.87 16.08 -5.53
C TRP A 70 -0.82 14.95 -6.58
N ARG A 71 0.36 14.64 -7.11
CA ARG A 71 0.59 13.54 -8.07
C ARG A 71 0.77 12.20 -7.38
N TRP A 72 0.87 12.20 -6.05
CA TRP A 72 1.02 10.95 -5.33
C TRP A 72 -0.16 10.06 -5.63
N THR A 73 0.10 8.96 -6.30
CA THR A 73 -0.81 7.84 -6.44
C THR A 73 0.04 6.64 -6.11
N ILE A 74 -0.54 5.70 -5.39
CA ILE A 74 0.10 4.39 -5.38
C ILE A 74 -0.21 3.82 -6.76
N ALA A 75 0.74 3.98 -7.69
CA ALA A 75 0.78 3.20 -8.90
C ALA A 75 0.40 1.78 -8.47
N PRO A 76 -0.71 1.22 -8.99
CA PRO A 76 -1.41 0.15 -8.32
C PRO A 76 -0.40 -0.93 -8.03
N ILE A 77 -0.03 -1.12 -6.75
CA ILE A 77 0.75 -2.29 -6.36
C ILE A 77 -0.14 -3.41 -6.86
N PRO A 78 0.25 -4.11 -7.94
CA PRO A 78 -0.73 -4.93 -8.62
C PRO A 78 -1.21 -5.95 -7.61
N ARG A 79 -2.52 -6.20 -7.52
CA ARG A 79 -3.10 -7.07 -6.48
C ARG A 79 -2.34 -8.40 -6.32
N PHE A 80 -1.71 -8.88 -7.41
CA PHE A 80 -0.83 -10.06 -7.43
C PHE A 80 0.44 -9.97 -6.56
N MET A 81 0.94 -8.78 -6.22
CA MET A 81 2.09 -8.60 -5.32
C MET A 81 1.69 -8.63 -3.84
N ARG A 82 0.40 -8.43 -3.52
CA ARG A 82 -0.12 -8.47 -2.14
C ARG A 82 -0.48 -9.89 -1.69
N ASP A 83 -0.77 -10.81 -2.62
CA ASP A 83 -1.14 -12.19 -2.31
C ASP A 83 0.05 -13.17 -2.58
N PRO A 84 0.61 -13.82 -1.54
CA PRO A 84 1.71 -14.75 -1.69
C PRO A 84 1.39 -15.98 -2.56
N ARG A 85 0.12 -16.42 -2.62
CA ARG A 85 -0.31 -17.53 -3.49
C ARG A 85 -0.28 -17.13 -4.95
N LEU A 86 -0.71 -15.90 -5.25
CA LEU A 86 -0.68 -15.36 -6.61
C LEU A 86 0.76 -15.11 -7.07
N ARG A 87 1.64 -14.67 -6.16
CA ARG A 87 3.08 -14.51 -6.43
C ARG A 87 3.76 -15.84 -6.79
N ALA A 88 3.45 -16.91 -6.06
CA ALA A 88 3.94 -18.25 -6.37
C ALA A 88 3.41 -18.75 -7.73
N ARG A 89 2.14 -18.48 -8.03
CA ARG A 89 1.52 -18.84 -9.32
C ARG A 89 2.15 -18.11 -10.50
N LEU A 90 2.45 -16.81 -10.35
CA LEU A 90 3.17 -16.02 -11.33
C LEU A 90 4.62 -16.48 -11.53
N ALA A 91 5.31 -16.86 -10.44
CA ALA A 91 6.64 -17.44 -10.52
C ALA A 91 6.62 -18.78 -11.29
N ALA A 92 5.61 -19.63 -11.03
CA ALA A 92 5.42 -20.87 -11.76
C ALA A 92 5.14 -20.65 -13.25
N VAL A 93 4.29 -19.67 -13.60
CA VAL A 93 4.02 -19.31 -15.01
C VAL A 93 5.27 -18.76 -15.70
N ARG A 94 6.04 -17.91 -15.04
CA ARG A 94 7.32 -17.39 -15.58
C ARG A 94 8.35 -18.50 -15.77
N ALA A 95 8.44 -19.44 -14.83
CA ALA A 95 9.31 -20.61 -14.94
C ALA A 95 8.90 -21.53 -16.09
N ALA A 96 7.59 -21.79 -16.24
CA ALA A 96 7.04 -22.57 -17.34
C ALA A 96 7.31 -21.90 -18.70
N ASN A 97 7.09 -20.58 -18.83
CA ASN A 97 7.41 -19.83 -20.04
C ASN A 97 8.91 -19.86 -20.37
N ARG A 98 9.78 -19.80 -19.37
CA ARG A 98 11.23 -19.90 -19.56
C ARG A 98 11.65 -21.31 -20.02
N ALA A 99 10.94 -22.34 -19.57
CA ALA A 99 11.20 -23.73 -19.97
C ALA A 99 10.73 -24.05 -21.41
N LEU A 100 9.79 -23.28 -21.96
CA LEU A 100 9.27 -23.47 -23.31
C LEU A 100 10.18 -22.93 -24.43
N GLY A 101 11.11 -22.01 -24.13
CA GLY A 101 12.04 -21.43 -25.12
C GLY A 101 11.38 -20.50 -26.16
N PRO A 102 12.17 -19.70 -26.92
CA PRO A 102 11.64 -18.85 -27.99
C PRO A 102 11.19 -19.72 -29.18
N PRO A 103 10.06 -19.44 -29.88
CA PRO A 103 9.48 -18.11 -30.18
C PRO A 103 8.19 -17.73 -29.42
N TYR A 104 7.72 -18.53 -28.48
CA TYR A 104 6.43 -18.28 -27.80
C TYR A 104 6.49 -17.18 -26.74
N ALA A 105 7.68 -16.83 -26.25
CA ALA A 105 7.86 -15.74 -25.29
C ALA A 105 7.63 -14.35 -25.90
N ASP A 106 7.89 -14.17 -27.20
CA ASP A 106 7.73 -12.88 -27.90
C ASP A 106 6.27 -12.56 -28.26
N ALA A 107 5.45 -13.58 -28.51
CA ALA A 107 4.05 -13.41 -28.93
C ALA A 107 3.13 -12.82 -27.84
N LEU A 108 3.55 -12.83 -26.57
CA LEU A 108 2.77 -12.31 -25.43
C LEU A 108 3.23 -10.92 -24.96
N GLY A 109 4.31 -10.38 -25.52
CA GLY A 109 4.84 -9.05 -25.16
C GLY A 109 4.31 -7.89 -26.02
N GLN A 110 3.51 -8.19 -27.05
CA GLN A 110 2.91 -7.21 -27.95
C GLN A 110 1.39 -7.36 -27.95
N SER A 111 0.72 -6.84 -26.91
CA SER A 111 -0.72 -6.52 -26.90
C SER A 111 -1.00 -5.49 -25.81
#